data_AF-A0A3U2PE87-F1
#
_entry.id   AF-A0A3U2PE87-F1
#
_cell.length_a   1.000
_cell.length_b   1.000
_cell.length_c   1.000
_cell.angle_alpha   90.00
_cell.angle_beta   90.00
_cell.angle_gamma   90.00
#
_symmetry.space_group_name_H-M   'P 1'
#
loop_
_entity.id
_entity.type
_entity.pdbx_description
1 polymer ?
#
loop_
_entity_poly.entity_id
_entity_poly.type
_entity_poly.pdbx_seq_one_letter_code
_entity_poly.pdbx_strand_id
1 'polypeptide(L)'
;MKRAKIEEIFVVVSRSGGIVGCGIDAPSACRDAVENSGIHTNWKDMALSGHYAVTTGTANVTYDKEKLDESFDYWRGSADEHYGKRD
;
A
#
# COMPACT_ATOMS: atom_id res chain seq x y z
N MET A 1 12.95 -6.98 -15.53
CA MET A 1 12.48 -6.08 -14.46
C MET A 1 11.95 -4.79 -15.07
N LYS A 2 10.69 -4.43 -14.82
CA LYS A 2 10.10 -3.18 -15.33
C LYS A 2 10.00 -2.15 -14.19
N ARG A 3 10.07 -0.87 -14.55
CA ARG A 3 10.02 0.27 -13.62
C ARG A 3 8.79 1.12 -13.93
N ALA A 4 8.14 1.63 -12.89
CA ALA A 4 7.08 2.61 -12.97
C ALA A 4 7.33 3.71 -11.94
N LYS A 5 6.81 4.91 -12.19
CA LYS A 5 6.85 6.02 -11.24
C LYS A 5 5.43 6.36 -10.82
N ILE A 6 5.23 6.50 -9.51
CA ILE A 6 4.02 7.06 -8.92
C ILE A 6 4.28 8.54 -8.71
N GLU A 7 3.51 9.38 -9.39
CA GLU A 7 3.64 10.85 -9.33
C GLU A 7 3.07 11.44 -8.05
N GLU A 8 2.08 10.77 -7.44
CA GLU A 8 1.52 11.18 -6.16
C GLU A 8 1.17 9.96 -5.32
N ILE A 9 1.74 9.90 -4.13
CA ILE A 9 1.42 8.95 -3.08
C ILE A 9 1.33 9.70 -1.75
N PHE A 10 0.36 9.34 -0.92
CA PHE A 10 0.26 9.85 0.44
C PHE A 10 1.17 9.03 1.35
N VAL A 11 1.94 9.70 2.19
CA VAL A 11 2.83 9.06 3.16
C VAL A 11 2.58 9.60 4.55
N VAL A 12 2.68 8.71 5.53
CA VAL A 12 2.67 9.06 6.95
C VAL A 12 4.11 9.10 7.44
N VAL A 13 4.52 10.25 7.95
CA VAL A 13 5.86 10.49 8.48
C VAL A 13 5.77 10.59 10.00
N SER A 14 6.58 9.78 10.69
CA SER A 14 6.72 9.89 12.15
C SER A 14 7.48 11.15 12.53
N ARG A 15 7.35 11.56 13.79
CA ARG A 15 8.13 12.69 14.35
C ARG A 15 9.65 12.46 14.27
N SER A 16 10.10 11.21 14.17
CA SER A 16 11.52 10.88 13.95
C SER A 16 11.96 10.98 12.48
N GLY A 17 11.05 11.32 11.57
CA GLY A 17 11.32 11.50 10.14
C GLY A 17 11.20 10.22 9.30
N GLY A 18 10.78 9.11 9.89
CA GLY A 18 10.59 7.84 9.17
C GLY A 18 9.25 7.78 8.46
N ILE A 19 9.23 7.23 7.23
CA ILE A 19 7.97 6.87 6.56
C ILE A 19 7.46 5.59 7.21
N VAL A 20 6.28 5.65 7.82
CA VAL A 20 5.67 4.54 8.55
C VAL A 20 4.42 3.98 7.87
N GLY A 21 3.88 4.68 6.88
CA GLY A 21 2.83 4.15 6.02
C GLY A 21 2.67 4.93 4.74
N CYS A 22 2.03 4.30 3.75
CA CYS A 22 1.80 4.87 2.42
C CYS A 22 0.46 4.44 1.83
N GLY A 23 -0.09 5.25 0.94
CA GLY A 23 -1.39 4.98 0.33
C GLY A 23 -1.72 5.90 -0.84
N ILE A 24 -2.75 5.53 -1.59
CA ILE A 24 -3.25 6.32 -2.72
C ILE A 24 -4.04 7.57 -2.26
N ASP A 25 -4.42 7.61 -0.99
CA ASP A 25 -5.08 8.73 -0.33
C ASP A 25 -4.62 8.80 1.14
N ALA A 26 -4.92 9.92 1.81
CA ALA A 26 -4.53 10.10 3.22
C ALA A 26 -5.12 9.02 4.15
N PRO A 27 -6.41 8.61 4.04
CA PRO A 27 -6.95 7.54 4.86
C PRO A 27 -6.25 6.18 4.70
N SER A 28 -5.95 5.76 3.47
CA SER A 28 -5.24 4.50 3.20
C SER A 28 -3.81 4.53 3.74
N ALA A 29 -3.09 5.65 3.60
CA ALA A 29 -1.75 5.80 4.18
C ALA A 29 -1.76 5.69 5.71
N CYS A 30 -2.78 6.27 6.35
CA CYS A 30 -2.96 6.17 7.78
C CYS A 30 -3.36 4.76 8.26
N ARG A 31 -4.12 4.00 7.46
CA ARG A 31 -4.43 2.59 7.75
C ARG A 31 -3.18 1.72 7.65
N ASP A 32 -2.40 1.86 6.58
CA ASP A 32 -1.13 1.16 6.39
C ASP A 32 -0.16 1.45 7.55
N ALA A 33 -0.06 2.70 7.98
CA ALA A 33 0.75 3.07 9.15
C ALA A 33 0.30 2.38 10.44
N VAL A 34 -1.01 2.25 10.67
CA VAL A 34 -1.56 1.57 11.85
C VAL A 34 -1.26 0.07 11.79
N GLU A 35 -1.56 -0.56 10.65
CA GLU A 35 -1.34 -1.99 10.40
C GLU A 35 0.13 -2.38 10.60
N ASN A 36 1.06 -1.53 10.16
CA ASN A 36 2.51 -1.76 10.31
C ASN A 36 3.07 -1.35 11.67
N SER A 37 2.44 -0.41 12.41
CA SER A 37 2.99 0.12 13.66
C SER A 37 2.91 -0.87 14.84
N GLY A 38 1.85 -1.66 14.93
CA GLY A 38 1.54 -2.50 16.10
C GLY A 38 1.31 -1.72 17.41
N ILE A 39 1.34 -0.38 17.39
CA ILE A 39 1.22 0.50 18.57
C ILE A 39 -0.20 1.04 18.68
N HIS A 40 -0.75 1.50 17.57
CA HIS A 40 -2.11 2.02 17.50
C HIS A 40 -3.03 0.96 16.90
N THR A 41 -4.28 0.89 17.38
CA THR A 41 -5.32 0.00 16.83
C THR A 41 -6.25 0.73 15.86
N ASN A 42 -6.17 2.07 15.83
CA ASN A 42 -7.00 2.94 15.01
C ASN A 42 -6.21 4.19 14.58
N TRP A 43 -6.42 4.62 13.34
CA TRP A 43 -5.67 5.72 12.73
C TRP A 43 -6.02 7.10 13.29
N LYS A 44 -7.23 7.27 13.83
CA LYS A 44 -7.62 8.52 14.48
C LYS A 44 -6.79 8.79 15.73
N ASP A 45 -6.54 7.76 16.54
CA ASP A 45 -5.75 7.88 17.77
C ASP A 45 -4.27 8.15 17.45
N MET A 46 -3.75 7.51 16.40
CA MET A 46 -2.44 7.82 15.85
C MET A 46 -2.35 9.28 15.40
N ALA A 47 -3.32 9.78 14.64
CA ALA A 47 -3.34 11.17 14.17
C ALA A 47 -3.42 12.18 15.32
N LEU A 48 -4.23 11.89 16.35
CA LEU A 48 -4.40 12.75 17.52
C LEU A 48 -3.20 12.73 18.48
N SER A 49 -2.29 11.77 18.35
CA SER A 49 -1.09 11.68 19.19
C SER A 49 -0.09 12.82 18.97
N GLY A 50 -0.19 13.55 17.84
CA GLY A 50 0.76 14.61 17.47
C GLY A 50 2.15 14.09 17.09
N HIS A 51 2.34 12.77 16.96
CA HIS A 51 3.62 12.15 16.59
C HIS A 51 3.73 11.79 15.10
N TYR A 52 2.70 12.06 14.31
CA TYR A 52 2.63 11.67 12.90
C TYR A 52 2.04 12.79 12.06
N ALA A 53 2.51 12.92 10.83
CA ALA A 53 2.00 13.86 9.85
C ALA A 53 1.77 13.15 8.51
N VAL A 54 0.78 13.62 7.75
CA VAL A 54 0.50 13.13 6.39
C VAL A 54 1.01 14.16 5.39
N THR A 55 1.71 13.70 4.36
CA THR A 55 2.13 14.52 3.23
C THR A 55 2.07 13.71 1.93
N THR A 56 2.33 14.35 0.80
CA THR A 56 2.43 13.68 -0.50
C THR A 56 3.89 13.55 -0.93
N GLY A 57 4.17 12.56 -1.78
CA GLY A 57 5.48 12.35 -2.37
C GLY A 57 5.40 11.59 -3.68
N THR A 58 6.57 11.24 -4.22
CA THR A 58 6.70 10.40 -5.41
C THR A 58 7.41 9.10 -5.05
N ALA A 59 7.06 7.99 -5.70
CA ALA A 59 7.72 6.70 -5.48
C ALA A 59 8.15 6.06 -6.81
N ASN A 60 9.28 5.35 -6.77
CA ASN A 60 9.70 4.48 -7.87
C ASN A 60 9.33 3.04 -7.52
N VAL A 61 8.57 2.40 -8.39
CA VAL A 61 8.15 1.01 -8.24
C VAL A 61 8.93 0.16 -9.21
N THR A 62 9.42 -0.98 -8.70
CA THR A 62 10.11 -1.97 -9.50
C THR A 62 9.42 -3.31 -9.30
N TYR A 63 9.07 -3.98 -10.40
CA TYR A 63 8.40 -5.27 -10.35
C TYR A 63 9.07 -6.30 -11.27
N ASP A 64 8.96 -7.55 -10.83
CA ASP A 64 9.37 -8.73 -11.58
C ASP A 64 8.22 -9.14 -12.50
N LYS A 65 8.51 -9.32 -13.79
CA LYS A 65 7.49 -9.67 -14.77
C LYS A 65 7.04 -11.12 -14.61
N GLU A 66 7.98 -12.03 -14.32
CA GLU A 66 7.68 -13.47 -14.24
C GLU A 66 6.75 -13.74 -13.06
N LYS A 67 7.07 -13.18 -11.88
CA LYS A 67 6.20 -13.26 -10.70
C LYS A 67 4.82 -12.61 -10.90
N LEU A 68 4.76 -11.55 -11.70
CA LEU A 68 3.50 -10.89 -12.01
C LEU A 68 2.63 -11.77 -12.93
N ASP A 69 3.24 -12.41 -13.93
CA ASP A 69 2.55 -13.34 -14.83
C ASP A 69 2.06 -14.58 -14.06
N GLU A 70 2.88 -15.15 -13.16
CA GLU A 70 2.48 -16.24 -12.24
C GLU A 70 1.28 -15.85 -11.37
N SER A 71 1.27 -14.63 -10.84
CA SER A 71 0.14 -14.12 -10.06
C SER A 71 -1.12 -13.99 -10.91
N PHE A 72 -1.02 -13.51 -12.15
CA PHE A 72 -2.16 -13.46 -13.06
C PHE A 72 -2.70 -14.84 -13.40
N ASP A 73 -1.83 -15.82 -13.64
CA ASP A 73 -2.24 -17.21 -13.88
C ASP A 73 -2.97 -17.82 -12.69
N TYR A 74 -2.44 -17.62 -11.48
CA TYR A 74 -3.09 -18.04 -10.25
C TYR A 74 -4.52 -17.46 -10.13
N TRP A 75 -4.65 -16.14 -10.27
CA TRP A 75 -5.95 -15.49 -10.14
C TRP A 75 -6.94 -15.89 -11.23
N ARG A 76 -6.47 -16.15 -12.46
CA ARG A 76 -7.31 -16.72 -13.53
C ARG A 76 -7.81 -18.11 -13.14
N GLY A 77 -6.93 -18.99 -12.66
CA GLY A 77 -7.31 -20.33 -12.19
C GLY A 77 -8.35 -20.27 -11.07
N SER A 78 -8.12 -19.45 -10.04
CA SER A 78 -9.10 -19.27 -8.95
C SER A 78 -10.44 -18.70 -9.42
N ALA A 79 -10.43 -17.82 -10.42
CA ALA A 79 -11.66 -17.29 -10.99
C ALA A 79 -12.45 -18.36 -11.77
N ASP A 80 -11.77 -19.20 -12.54
CA ASP A 80 -12.41 -20.31 -13.28
C ASP A 80 -13.00 -21.36 -12.32
N GLU A 81 -12.32 -21.65 -11.21
CA GLU A 81 -12.83 -22.54 -10.16
C GLU A 81 -14.07 -21.99 -9.46
N HIS A 82 -14.09 -20.69 -9.17
CA HIS A 82 -15.17 -20.06 -8.42
C HIS A 82 -16.40 -19.71 -9.27
N TYR A 83 -16.19 -19.20 -10.50
CA TYR A 83 -17.25 -18.70 -11.36
C TYR A 83 -17.58 -19.63 -12.55
N GLY A 84 -16.81 -20.69 -12.75
CA GLY A 84 -16.81 -21.45 -13.99
C GLY A 84 -15.96 -20.78 -15.07
N LYS A 85 -15.52 -21.57 -16.06
CA LYS A 85 -14.76 -21.03 -17.20
C LYS A 85 -15.59 -20.01 -17.96
N ARG A 86 -15.02 -18.83 -18.18
CA ARG A 86 -15.60 -17.81 -19.05
C ARG A 86 -15.22 -18.16 -20.50
N ASP A 87 -16.21 -18.33 -21.36
CA ASP A 87 -16.03 -18.61 -22.80
C ASP A 87 -15.24 -17.50 -23.53
#